data_AF-A0A2C9SW05-F1
#
_entry.id   AF-A0A2C9SW05-F1
#
_cell.length_a   1.000
_cell.length_b   1.000
_cell.length_c   1.000
_cell.angle_alpha   90.00
_cell.angle_beta   90.00
_cell.angle_gamma   90.00
#
_symmetry.space_group_name_H-M   'P 1'
#
loop_
_entity.id
_entity.type
_entity.pdbx_description
1 polymer ?
#
loop_
_entity_poly.entity_id
_entity_poly.type
_entity_poly.pdbx_seq_one_letter_code
_entity_poly.pdbx_strand_id
1 'polypeptide(L)'
;MLLEDPYAVTAGGLATRTEPTSVAHLSAPLSRRFPRPSSQHACHPNDAAQARVFGELMQAEIAELEHLIAVAQLRWEHRRDAGWGADRTPEPVLRLREKLKEVQRLHVALQDRFGAD
;
A
#
# COMPACT_ATOMS: atom_id res chain seq x y z
N MET A 1 -35.54 -39.31 -22.53
CA MET A 1 -36.65 -38.51 -21.95
C MET A 1 -36.00 -37.29 -21.33
N LEU A 2 -36.25 -36.03 -21.67
CA LEU A 2 -37.23 -35.30 -22.51
C LEU A 2 -36.46 -34.03 -22.94
N LEU A 3 -36.49 -33.60 -24.21
CA LEU A 3 -37.42 -32.57 -24.75
C LEU A 3 -37.36 -31.29 -23.87
N GLU A 4 -36.95 -30.11 -24.33
CA GLU A 4 -37.39 -29.40 -25.55
C GLU A 4 -36.41 -28.27 -25.91
N ASP A 5 -36.22 -28.09 -27.20
CA ASP A 5 -35.98 -26.80 -27.86
C ASP A 5 -37.31 -26.46 -28.57
N PRO A 6 -37.76 -25.19 -28.62
CA PRO A 6 -38.34 -24.77 -29.89
C PRO A 6 -38.03 -23.32 -30.29
N TYR A 7 -37.32 -23.19 -31.42
CA TYR A 7 -37.69 -22.44 -32.65
C TYR A 7 -38.38 -21.06 -32.48
N ALA A 8 -37.99 -20.00 -33.21
CA ALA A 8 -37.85 -19.93 -34.67
C ALA A 8 -36.99 -18.70 -35.04
N VAL A 9 -36.00 -18.78 -35.95
CA VAL A 9 -36.09 -18.70 -37.43
C VAL A 9 -36.96 -17.55 -37.95
N THR A 10 -36.30 -16.52 -38.50
CA THR A 10 -36.48 -15.94 -39.87
C THR A 10 -35.59 -14.69 -39.95
N ALA A 11 -34.47 -14.66 -40.69
CA ALA A 11 -34.38 -14.44 -42.14
C ALA A 11 -35.13 -13.19 -42.62
N GLY A 12 -34.41 -12.18 -43.12
CA GLY A 12 -35.01 -11.05 -43.83
C GLY A 12 -34.21 -9.77 -43.67
N GLY A 13 -33.27 -9.53 -44.56
CA GLY A 13 -32.38 -8.39 -44.50
C GLY A 13 -33.06 -7.05 -44.72
N LEU A 14 -32.36 -5.99 -44.34
CA LEU A 14 -32.38 -4.75 -45.10
C LEU A 14 -31.03 -4.07 -44.93
N ALA A 15 -30.34 -3.93 -46.05
CA ALA A 15 -29.13 -3.17 -46.18
C ALA A 15 -29.33 -1.74 -45.66
N THR A 16 -28.52 -1.34 -44.68
CA THR A 16 -28.05 0.03 -44.60
C THR A 16 -26.54 -0.02 -44.50
N ARG A 17 -25.90 0.13 -45.67
CA ARG A 17 -24.48 0.44 -45.81
C ARG A 17 -24.27 1.81 -45.15
N THR A 18 -23.92 1.81 -43.88
CA THR A 18 -23.28 2.96 -43.25
C THR A 18 -21.79 2.80 -43.46
N GLU A 19 -21.27 3.50 -44.48
CA GLU A 19 -19.84 3.75 -44.61
C GLU A 19 -19.37 4.48 -43.34
N PRO A 20 -18.47 3.92 -42.51
CA PRO A 20 -17.73 4.75 -41.59
C PRO A 20 -16.69 5.47 -42.43
N THR A 21 -16.95 6.74 -42.76
CA THR A 21 -15.90 7.64 -43.23
C THR A 21 -14.84 7.67 -42.13
N SER A 22 -13.79 6.87 -42.31
CA SER A 22 -12.64 6.83 -41.42
C SER A 22 -11.93 8.17 -41.55
N VAL A 23 -12.27 9.09 -40.66
CA VAL A 23 -11.50 10.31 -40.48
C VAL A 23 -10.19 9.86 -39.83
N ALA A 24 -9.12 9.83 -40.63
CA ALA A 24 -7.78 9.63 -40.15
C ALA A 24 -7.43 10.75 -39.15
N HIS A 25 -7.62 10.48 -37.86
CA HIS A 25 -7.08 11.32 -36.81
C HIS A 25 -5.56 11.17 -36.86
N LEU A 26 -4.89 12.15 -37.47
CA LEU A 26 -3.46 12.36 -37.28
C LEU A 26 -3.24 12.55 -35.78
N SER A 27 -2.76 11.52 -35.10
CA SER A 27 -2.33 11.62 -33.70
C SER A 27 -1.17 12.60 -33.63
N ALA A 28 -1.46 13.85 -33.28
CA ALA A 28 -0.43 14.80 -32.92
C ALA A 28 0.25 14.30 -31.63
N PRO A 29 1.59 14.17 -31.59
CA PRO A 29 2.28 13.76 -30.38
C PRO A 29 2.17 14.88 -29.35
N LEU A 30 1.32 14.69 -28.34
CA LEU A 30 1.22 15.57 -27.16
C LEU A 30 2.42 15.32 -26.22
N SER A 31 3.64 15.49 -26.71
CA SER A 31 4.84 15.53 -25.85
C SER A 31 5.20 16.98 -25.53
N ARG A 32 4.33 17.66 -24.79
CA ARG A 32 4.76 18.79 -23.96
C ARG A 32 5.08 18.24 -22.57
N ARG A 33 6.34 17.83 -22.38
CA ARG A 33 6.89 17.72 -21.02
C ARG A 33 7.01 19.14 -20.47
N PHE A 34 6.01 19.56 -19.70
CA PHE A 34 6.14 20.75 -18.88
C PHE A 34 7.22 20.48 -17.83
N PRO A 35 8.17 21.41 -17.60
CA PRO A 35 9.07 21.32 -16.47
C PRO A 35 8.21 21.20 -15.21
N ARG A 36 8.30 20.06 -14.51
CA ARG A 36 7.75 19.96 -13.16
C ARG A 36 8.67 20.82 -12.30
N PRO A 37 8.22 21.95 -11.72
CA PRO A 37 9.05 22.65 -10.75
C PRO A 37 9.42 21.62 -9.68
N SER A 38 10.72 21.52 -9.37
CA SER A 38 11.21 20.72 -8.25
C SER A 38 10.60 21.31 -7.00
N SER A 39 9.50 20.72 -6.60
CA SER A 39 8.69 21.26 -5.56
C SER A 39 9.35 20.93 -4.23
N GLN A 40 10.23 21.84 -3.80
CA GLN A 40 10.26 22.25 -2.41
C GLN A 40 8.85 22.76 -2.08
N HIS A 41 7.90 21.82 -1.92
CA HIS A 41 6.53 22.13 -1.58
C HIS A 41 6.59 22.77 -0.20
N ALA A 42 6.23 24.05 -0.13
CA ALA A 42 5.82 24.62 1.13
C ALA A 42 4.75 23.69 1.71
N CYS A 43 5.07 23.08 2.84
CA CYS A 43 4.17 22.16 3.53
C CYS A 43 2.88 22.90 3.86
N HIS A 44 1.72 22.38 3.43
CA HIS A 44 0.46 23.00 3.82
C HIS A 44 0.29 22.85 5.34
N PRO A 45 -0.24 23.84 6.07
CA PRO A 45 -0.40 23.75 7.53
C PRO A 45 -1.23 22.54 7.97
N ASN A 46 -2.18 22.09 7.14
CA ASN A 46 -2.92 20.83 7.38
C ASN A 46 -1.99 19.60 7.35
N ASP A 47 -1.04 19.53 6.40
CA ASP A 47 -0.11 18.40 6.31
C ASP A 47 0.77 18.33 7.56
N ALA A 48 1.18 19.48 8.11
CA ALA A 48 1.92 19.54 9.37
C ALA A 48 1.07 19.10 10.57
N ALA A 49 -0.21 19.51 10.63
CA ALA A 49 -1.13 19.05 11.67
C ALA A 49 -1.37 17.53 11.59
N GLN A 50 -1.57 16.99 10.39
CA GLN A 50 -1.71 15.56 10.16
C GLN A 50 -0.43 14.80 10.53
N ALA A 51 0.75 15.33 10.18
CA ALA A 51 2.02 14.73 10.53
C ALA A 51 2.20 14.60 12.05
N ARG A 52 1.75 15.57 12.84
CA ARG A 52 1.77 15.47 14.32
C ARG A 52 0.93 14.30 14.84
N VAL A 53 -0.30 14.17 14.36
CA VAL A 53 -1.19 13.05 14.72
C VAL A 53 -0.58 11.71 14.32
N PHE A 54 -0.01 11.62 13.11
CA PHE A 54 0.69 10.42 12.67
C PHE A 54 1.94 10.12 13.50
N GLY A 55 2.68 11.14 13.94
CA GLY A 55 3.82 11.00 14.85
C GLY A 55 3.42 10.40 16.18
N GLU A 56 2.33 10.88 16.79
CA GLU A 56 1.78 10.30 18.03
C GLU A 56 1.38 8.83 17.85
N LEU A 57 0.71 8.49 16.74
CA LEU A 57 0.34 7.12 16.42
C LEU A 57 1.57 6.22 16.22
N MET A 58 2.61 6.70 15.53
CA MET A 58 3.85 5.94 15.35
C MET A 58 4.58 5.72 16.68
N GLN A 59 4.58 6.72 17.57
CA GLN A 59 5.19 6.59 18.89
C GLN A 59 4.46 5.55 19.75
N ALA A 60 3.13 5.53 19.70
CA ALA A 60 2.33 4.51 20.37
C ALA A 60 2.60 3.11 19.79
N GLU A 61 2.67 2.97 18.47
CA GLU A 61 3.00 1.71 17.80
C GLU A 61 4.41 1.23 18.14
N ILE A 62 5.40 2.13 18.25
CA ILE A 62 6.76 1.80 18.69
C ILE A 62 6.73 1.21 20.10
N ALA A 63 6.04 1.86 21.04
CA ALA A 63 5.94 1.38 22.42
C ALA A 63 5.26 0.00 22.50
N GLU A 64 4.19 -0.21 21.73
CA GLU A 64 3.51 -1.50 21.67
C GLU A 64 4.42 -2.60 21.08
N LEU A 65 5.14 -2.31 19.99
CA LEU A 65 6.06 -3.27 19.39
C LEU A 65 7.21 -3.63 20.34
N GLU A 66 7.76 -2.66 21.06
CA GLU A 66 8.78 -2.91 22.09
C GLU A 66 8.23 -3.82 23.20
N HIS A 67 7.01 -3.56 23.68
CA HIS A 67 6.34 -4.41 24.66
C HIS A 67 6.15 -5.84 24.16
N LEU A 68 5.61 -6.01 22.95
CA LEU A 68 5.39 -7.33 22.34
C LEU A 68 6.70 -8.09 22.13
N ILE A 69 7.77 -7.41 21.73
CA ILE A 69 9.10 -7.99 21.60
C ILE A 69 9.59 -8.50 22.96
N ALA A 70 9.47 -7.70 24.01
CA ALA A 70 9.90 -8.09 25.35
C ALA A 70 9.13 -9.31 25.87
N VAL A 71 7.80 -9.32 25.72
CA VAL A 71 6.95 -10.46 26.11
C VAL A 71 7.33 -11.72 25.33
N ALA A 72 7.56 -11.60 24.01
CA ALA A 72 7.93 -12.73 23.17
C ALA A 72 9.33 -13.27 23.48
N GLN A 73 10.29 -12.40 23.78
CA GLN A 73 11.64 -12.77 24.21
C GLN A 73 11.60 -13.52 25.55
N LEU A 74 10.93 -12.97 26.55
CA LEU A 74 10.81 -13.59 27.87
C LEU A 74 10.17 -14.99 27.78
N ARG A 75 9.09 -15.12 26.99
CA ARG A 75 8.44 -16.43 26.77
C ARG A 75 9.34 -17.42 26.04
N TRP A 76 10.22 -16.95 25.17
CA TRP A 76 11.18 -17.81 24.47
C TRP A 76 12.30 -18.25 25.40
N GLU A 77 12.87 -17.34 26.17
CA GLU A 77 13.91 -17.62 27.18
C GLU A 77 13.41 -18.64 28.20
N HIS A 78 12.22 -18.44 28.79
CA HIS A 78 11.63 -19.41 29.71
C HIS A 78 11.45 -20.80 29.09
N ARG A 79 11.07 -20.89 27.81
CA ARG A 79 10.96 -22.19 27.12
C ARG A 79 12.32 -22.82 26.87
N ARG A 80 13.32 -22.02 26.53
CA ARG A 80 14.70 -22.47 26.32
C ARG A 80 15.29 -23.00 27.62
N ASP A 81 15.12 -22.29 28.73
CA ASP A 81 15.58 -22.71 30.05
C ASP A 81 14.90 -23.99 30.53
N ALA A 82 13.62 -24.18 30.18
CA ALA A 82 12.89 -25.41 30.45
C ALA A 82 13.25 -26.59 29.50
N GLY A 83 14.16 -26.38 28.53
CA GLY A 83 14.60 -27.41 27.58
C GLY A 83 13.66 -27.64 26.38
N TRP A 84 12.63 -26.80 26.21
CA TRP A 84 11.62 -26.91 25.14
C TRP A 84 11.78 -25.85 24.04
N GLY A 85 12.74 -24.92 24.18
CA GLY A 85 12.96 -23.81 23.26
C GLY A 85 14.05 -24.10 22.23
N ALA A 86 13.88 -23.58 21.01
CA ALA A 86 14.95 -23.59 20.01
C ALA A 86 16.08 -22.63 20.42
N ASP A 87 17.33 -22.98 20.08
CA ASP A 87 18.51 -22.13 20.37
C ASP A 87 18.52 -20.82 19.57
N ARG A 88 17.93 -20.82 18.39
CA ARG A 88 17.80 -19.62 17.55
C ARG A 88 16.59 -18.79 17.96
N THR A 89 16.72 -17.47 17.81
CA THR A 89 15.59 -16.54 17.99
C THR A 89 14.41 -16.97 17.10
N PRO A 90 13.20 -17.10 17.66
CA PRO A 90 12.05 -17.56 16.89
C PRO A 90 11.57 -16.49 15.92
N GLU A 91 11.09 -16.94 14.75
CA GLU A 91 10.64 -16.11 13.64
C GLU A 91 9.68 -14.97 14.04
N PRO A 92 8.68 -15.16 14.95
CA PRO A 92 7.82 -14.06 15.37
C PRO A 92 8.57 -12.89 16.03
N VAL A 93 9.63 -13.16 16.80
CA VAL A 93 10.46 -12.11 17.41
C VAL A 93 11.24 -11.34 16.34
N LEU A 94 11.73 -12.04 15.32
CA LEU A 94 12.44 -11.42 14.20
C LEU A 94 11.51 -10.48 13.42
N ARG A 95 10.29 -10.94 13.08
CA ARG A 95 9.29 -10.12 12.39
C ARG A 95 8.88 -8.88 13.18
N LEU A 96 8.70 -9.01 14.49
CA LEU A 96 8.39 -7.86 15.34
C LEU A 96 9.54 -6.84 15.34
N ARG A 97 10.79 -7.29 15.41
CA ARG A 97 11.97 -6.41 15.31
C ARG A 97 12.08 -5.72 13.95
N GLU A 98 11.75 -6.43 12.87
CA GLU A 98 11.72 -5.85 11.51
C GLU A 98 10.64 -4.77 11.40
N LYS A 99 9.44 -5.06 11.91
CA LYS A 99 8.34 -4.09 11.94
C LYS A 99 8.71 -2.86 12.78
N LEU A 100 9.33 -3.05 13.95
CA LEU A 100 9.79 -1.93 14.79
C LEU A 100 10.77 -1.03 14.02
N LYS A 101 11.76 -1.62 13.34
CA LYS A 101 12.71 -0.86 12.50
C LYS A 101 12.01 -0.08 11.40
N GLU A 102 11.00 -0.66 10.76
CA GLU A 102 10.24 0.01 9.71
C GLU A 102 9.45 1.21 10.28
N VAL A 103 8.71 1.03 11.38
CA VAL A 103 7.96 2.13 11.99
C VAL A 103 8.90 3.24 12.45
N GLN A 104 10.05 2.90 13.04
CA GLN A 104 11.08 3.88 13.40
C GLN A 104 11.59 4.66 12.18
N ARG A 105 11.86 3.98 11.06
CA ARG A 105 12.27 4.65 9.81
C ARG A 105 11.20 5.61 9.29
N LEU A 106 9.94 5.18 9.31
CA LEU A 106 8.82 6.03 8.87
C LEU A 106 8.63 7.23 9.79
N HIS A 107 8.80 7.04 11.11
CA HIS A 107 8.71 8.13 12.08
C HIS A 107 9.81 9.16 11.87
N VAL A 108 11.06 8.72 11.70
CA VAL A 108 12.19 9.59 11.38
C VAL A 108 11.93 10.34 10.07
N ALA A 109 11.51 9.65 9.00
CA ALA A 109 11.20 10.31 7.73
C ALA A 109 10.06 11.34 7.83
N LEU A 110 9.07 11.09 8.70
CA LEU A 110 8.00 12.03 8.99
C LEU A 110 8.54 13.26 9.72
N GLN A 111 9.38 13.06 10.74
CA GLN A 111 10.04 14.14 11.49
C GLN A 111 11.00 14.94 10.60
N ASP A 112 11.79 14.31 9.74
CA ASP A 112 12.70 15.01 8.82
C ASP A 112 11.94 15.95 7.87
N ARG A 113 10.71 15.58 7.51
CA ARG A 113 9.90 16.32 6.55
C ARG A 113 9.00 17.37 7.18
N PHE A 114 8.49 17.12 8.39
CA PHE A 114 7.46 17.95 9.04
C PHE A 114 7.86 18.43 10.44
N GLY A 115 8.95 17.91 11.00
CA GLY A 115 9.56 18.32 12.27
C GLY A 115 10.36 19.59 12.07
N ALA A 116 9.65 20.72 12.06
CA ALA A 116 10.22 22.00 12.40
C ALA A 116 9.58 22.43 13.72
N ASP A 117 10.40 22.55 14.76
CA ASP A 117 10.09 23.39 15.92
C ASP A 117 9.96 24.86 15.48
#